data_AF-A0A7Y0M0B6-F1
#
_entry.id   AF-A0A7Y0M0B6-F1
#
_cell.length_a   1.000
_cell.length_b   1.000
_cell.length_c   1.000
_cell.angle_alpha   90.00
_cell.angle_beta   90.00
_cell.angle_gamma   90.00
#
_symmetry.space_group_name_H-M   'P 1'
#
loop_
_entity.id
_entity.type
_entity.pdbx_description
1 polymer ?
#
loop_
_entity_poly.entity_id
_entity_poly.type
_entity_poly.pdbx_seq_one_letter_code
_entity_poly.pdbx_strand_id
1 'polypeptide(L)'
;MALTALRHGAAGFLLKDSPPADLVDAVHRVGAGRPILSPSVTAQLIAAVAAPGDDGRRARAQAVLDRLTDREREVALAIGRGLSNADIARELYLGVATVKTHVGHLFTKLDVVNRVQIARTVHDADVG
;
A
#
# COMPACT_ATOMS: atom_id res chain seq x y z
N MET A 1 8.67 4.92 11.12
CA MET A 1 9.84 5.59 11.71
C MET A 1 11.15 4.84 11.48
N ALA A 2 11.27 3.54 11.82
CA ALA A 2 12.50 2.77 11.58
C ALA A 2 12.93 2.71 10.09
N LEU A 3 11.99 2.51 9.17
CA LEU A 3 12.27 2.46 7.72
C LEU A 3 12.78 3.80 7.17
N THR A 4 12.22 4.92 7.65
CA THR A 4 12.66 6.27 7.30
C THR A 4 14.09 6.52 7.79
N ALA A 5 14.43 6.10 9.01
CA ALA A 5 15.77 6.24 9.57
C ALA A 5 16.82 5.42 8.79
N LEU A 6 16.50 4.19 8.40
CA LEU A 6 17.38 3.35 7.57
C LEU A 6 17.60 3.94 6.18
N ARG A 7 16.56 4.51 5.56
CA ARG A 7 16.67 5.23 4.28
C ARG A 7 17.55 6.48 4.35
N HIS A 8 17.74 7.05 5.54
CA HIS A 8 18.62 8.20 5.79
C HIS A 8 20.00 7.81 6.35
N GLY A 9 20.37 6.52 6.32
CA GLY A 9 21.73 6.07 6.65
C GLY A 9 21.96 5.64 8.10
N ALA A 10 20.90 5.38 8.87
CA ALA A 10 21.05 4.79 10.20
C ALA A 10 21.68 3.38 10.10
N ALA A 11 22.71 3.11 10.91
CA ALA A 11 23.44 1.84 10.93
C ALA A 11 22.71 0.71 11.72
N GLY A 12 21.59 1.00 12.39
CA GLY A 12 20.80 0.04 13.16
C GLY A 12 19.62 0.67 13.90
N PHE A 13 18.67 -0.15 14.37
CA PHE A 13 17.51 0.26 15.15
C PHE A 13 17.20 -0.79 16.23
N LEU A 14 17.05 -0.37 17.48
CA LEU A 14 16.76 -1.23 18.64
C LEU A 14 15.52 -0.72 19.39
N LEU A 15 14.71 -1.65 19.91
CA LEU A 15 13.52 -1.37 20.70
C LEU A 15 13.83 -1.41 22.20
N LYS A 16 13.07 -0.66 22.99
CA LYS A 16 13.32 -0.39 24.42
C LYS A 16 13.26 -1.63 25.35
N ASP A 17 12.76 -2.76 24.85
CA ASP A 17 12.53 -3.99 25.64
C ASP A 17 13.62 -5.06 25.46
N SER A 18 14.79 -4.71 24.91
CA SER A 18 15.92 -5.63 24.77
C SER A 18 16.67 -5.85 26.12
N PRO A 19 17.05 -7.09 26.47
CA PRO A 19 17.83 -7.39 27.67
C PRO A 19 19.13 -6.54 27.73
N PRO A 20 19.57 -6.07 28.90
CA PRO A 20 20.74 -5.19 29.03
C PRO A 20 22.04 -5.76 28.44
N ALA A 21 22.21 -7.08 28.50
CA ALA A 21 23.37 -7.77 27.92
C ALA A 21 23.41 -7.69 26.39
N ASP A 22 22.24 -7.72 25.74
CA ASP A 22 22.10 -7.64 24.28
C ASP A 22 22.34 -6.23 23.76
N LEU A 23 22.08 -5.20 24.58
CA LEU A 23 22.38 -3.79 24.29
C LEU A 23 23.89 -3.53 24.23
N VAL A 24 24.65 -4.05 25.20
CA VAL A 24 26.11 -3.88 25.25
C VAL A 24 26.78 -4.57 24.07
N ASP A 25 26.37 -5.81 23.77
CA ASP A 25 26.88 -6.58 22.64
C ASP A 25 26.47 -5.96 21.28
N ALA A 26 25.32 -5.30 21.21
CA ALA A 26 24.92 -4.55 20.01
C ALA A 26 25.78 -3.29 19.78
N VAL A 27 26.12 -2.53 20.84
CA VAL A 27 26.99 -1.35 20.76
C VAL A 27 28.41 -1.75 20.30
N HIS A 28 28.97 -2.82 20.83
CA HIS A 28 30.30 -3.30 20.43
C HIS A 28 30.35 -3.76 18.97
N ARG A 29 29.28 -4.39 18.47
CA ARG A 29 29.22 -4.89 17.09
C ARG A 29 28.99 -3.80 16.05
N VAL A 30 28.24 -2.74 16.39
CA VAL A 30 28.14 -1.52 15.57
C VAL A 30 29.49 -0.79 15.52
N GLY A 31 30.21 -0.72 16.65
CA GLY A 31 31.58 -0.18 16.69
C GLY A 31 32.60 -0.93 15.81
N ALA A 32 32.31 -2.19 15.46
CA ALA A 32 33.11 -3.02 14.58
C ALA A 32 32.65 -3.00 13.10
N GLY A 33 31.74 -2.09 12.73
CA GLY A 33 31.24 -1.95 11.36
C GLY A 33 30.28 -3.06 10.91
N ARG A 34 29.73 -3.84 11.85
CA ARG A 34 28.75 -4.90 11.56
C ARG A 34 27.34 -4.40 11.90
N PRO A 35 26.45 -4.16 10.92
CA PRO A 35 25.09 -3.73 11.20
C PRO A 35 24.33 -4.86 11.92
N ILE A 36 23.72 -4.53 13.05
CA ILE A 36 22.82 -5.43 13.78
C ILE A 36 21.40 -4.92 13.62
N LEU A 37 20.57 -5.78 13.05
CA LEU A 37 19.14 -5.60 12.93
C LEU A 37 18.50 -6.71 13.76
N SER A 38 17.60 -6.34 14.67
CA SER A 38 16.83 -7.34 15.39
C SER A 38 16.04 -8.20 14.39
N PRO A 39 15.70 -9.46 14.71
CA PRO A 39 14.94 -10.33 13.81
C PRO A 39 13.65 -9.68 13.28
N SER A 40 12.98 -8.86 14.10
CA SER A 40 11.78 -8.11 13.70
C SER A 40 12.07 -6.99 12.70
N VAL A 41 13.19 -6.27 12.85
CA VAL A 41 13.60 -5.21 11.92
C VAL A 41 14.15 -5.81 10.62
N THR A 42 14.87 -6.93 10.70
CA THR A 42 15.31 -7.70 9.53
C THR A 42 14.12 -8.21 8.73
N ALA A 43 13.08 -8.74 9.39
CA ALA A 43 11.85 -9.16 8.72
C ALA A 43 11.12 -7.99 8.05
N GLN A 44 11.06 -6.81 8.69
CA GLN A 44 10.48 -5.61 8.10
C GLN A 44 11.28 -5.11 6.90
N LEU A 45 12.61 -5.16 6.95
CA LEU A 45 13.50 -4.81 5.84
C LEU A 45 13.35 -5.79 4.67
N ILE A 46 13.34 -7.08 4.95
CA ILE A 46 13.09 -8.12 3.94
C ILE A 46 11.71 -7.92 3.31
N ALA A 47 10.66 -7.65 4.10
CA ALA A 47 9.33 -7.37 3.58
C ALA A 47 9.29 -6.08 2.74
N ALA A 48 10.03 -5.04 3.12
CA ALA A 48 10.10 -3.79 2.38
C ALA A 48 10.92 -3.90 1.07
N VAL A 49 11.95 -4.75 1.04
CA VAL A 49 12.77 -5.03 -0.15
C VAL A 49 12.10 -6.05 -1.07
N ALA A 50 11.37 -7.02 -0.52
CA ALA A 50 10.57 -7.99 -1.27
C ALA A 50 9.24 -7.41 -1.76
N ALA A 51 8.81 -6.27 -1.21
CA ALA A 51 7.73 -5.49 -1.80
C ALA A 51 8.15 -5.08 -3.21
N PRO A 52 7.28 -5.24 -4.23
CA PRO A 52 7.59 -4.78 -5.57
C PRO A 52 7.98 -3.31 -5.52
N GLY A 53 9.02 -2.95 -6.27
CA GLY A 53 9.30 -1.54 -6.60
C GLY A 53 8.06 -0.88 -7.22
N ASP A 54 8.06 0.45 -7.33
CA ASP A 54 6.88 1.18 -7.83
C ASP A 54 6.38 0.64 -9.18
N ASP A 55 7.27 0.24 -10.08
CA ASP A 55 6.89 -0.36 -11.37
C ASP A 55 6.10 -1.67 -11.21
N GLY A 56 6.50 -2.52 -10.26
CA GLY A 56 5.81 -3.78 -9.98
C GLY A 56 4.48 -3.59 -9.25
N ARG A 57 4.35 -2.54 -8.43
CA ARG A 57 3.08 -2.18 -7.79
C ARG A 57 2.10 -1.63 -8.84
N ARG A 58 2.58 -0.74 -9.71
CA ARG A 58 1.81 -0.17 -10.82
C ARG A 58 1.31 -1.22 -11.79
N ALA A 59 2.20 -2.11 -12.25
CA ALA A 59 1.83 -3.17 -13.18
C ALA A 59 0.73 -4.10 -12.61
N ARG A 60 0.80 -4.42 -11.31
CA ARG A 60 -0.22 -5.22 -10.64
C ARG A 60 -1.56 -4.48 -10.53
N ALA A 61 -1.52 -3.21 -10.13
CA ALA A 61 -2.72 -2.39 -10.03
C ALA A 61 -3.40 -2.24 -11.40
N GLN A 62 -2.63 -2.00 -12.46
CA GLN A 62 -3.12 -1.95 -13.83
C GLN A 62 -3.77 -3.27 -14.25
N ALA A 63 -3.09 -4.40 -14.04
CA ALA A 63 -3.62 -5.72 -14.39
C ALA A 63 -4.93 -6.06 -13.66
N VAL A 64 -5.11 -5.58 -12.43
CA VAL A 64 -6.35 -5.74 -11.68
C VAL A 64 -7.47 -4.85 -12.27
N LEU A 65 -7.16 -3.59 -12.62
CA LEU A 65 -8.12 -2.69 -13.25
C LEU A 65 -8.54 -3.14 -14.64
N ASP A 66 -7.65 -3.79 -15.40
CA ASP A 66 -7.93 -4.31 -16.75
C ASP A 66 -8.94 -5.48 -16.75
N ARG A 67 -9.24 -6.07 -15.58
CA ARG A 67 -10.27 -7.12 -15.42
C ARG A 67 -11.68 -6.54 -15.24
N LEU A 68 -11.79 -5.23 -15.04
CA LEU A 68 -13.06 -4.54 -14.91
C LEU A 68 -13.71 -4.36 -16.28
N THR A 69 -15.03 -4.37 -16.33
CA THR A 69 -15.73 -3.87 -17.52
C THR A 69 -15.48 -2.37 -17.67
N ASP A 70 -15.66 -1.81 -18.87
CA ASP A 70 -15.47 -0.38 -19.12
C ASP A 70 -16.23 0.49 -18.10
N ARG A 71 -17.47 0.10 -17.80
CA ARG A 71 -18.33 0.83 -16.87
C ARG A 71 -17.88 0.73 -15.42
N GLU A 72 -17.41 -0.45 -15.00
CA GLU A 72 -16.83 -0.63 -13.67
C GLU A 72 -15.52 0.15 -13.53
N ARG A 73 -14.71 0.20 -14.59
CA ARG A 73 -13.48 0.97 -14.64
C ARG A 73 -13.76 2.47 -14.50
N GLU A 74 -14.72 3.01 -15.23
CA GLU A 74 -15.14 4.41 -15.10
C GLU A 74 -15.58 4.76 -13.66
N VAL A 75 -16.38 3.89 -13.03
CA VAL A 75 -16.80 4.06 -11.63
C VAL A 75 -15.59 3.99 -10.69
N ALA A 76 -14.67 3.04 -10.88
CA ALA A 76 -13.47 2.93 -10.06
C ALA A 76 -12.59 4.19 -10.16
N LEU A 77 -12.35 4.69 -11.38
CA LEU A 77 -11.60 5.93 -11.61
C LEU A 77 -12.26 7.14 -10.94
N ALA A 78 -13.59 7.24 -11.02
CA ALA A 78 -14.34 8.31 -10.37
C ALA A 78 -14.23 8.25 -8.83
N ILE A 79 -14.18 7.04 -8.25
CA ILE A 79 -13.87 6.84 -6.82
C ILE A 79 -12.44 7.26 -6.50
N GLY A 80 -11.47 6.96 -7.38
CA GLY A 80 -10.08 7.42 -7.27
C GLY A 80 -9.95 8.94 -7.21
N ARG A 81 -10.78 9.66 -7.99
CA ARG A 81 -10.92 11.12 -7.93
C ARG A 81 -11.66 11.65 -6.69
N GLY A 82 -12.15 10.77 -5.82
CA GLY A 82 -12.83 11.14 -4.57
C GLY A 82 -14.32 11.45 -4.71
N LEU A 83 -14.95 11.18 -5.85
CA LEU A 83 -16.35 11.51 -6.07
C LEU A 83 -17.30 10.68 -5.19
N SER A 84 -18.43 11.26 -4.78
CA SER A 84 -19.49 10.53 -4.08
C SER A 84 -20.34 9.73 -5.09
N ASN A 85 -21.12 8.75 -4.62
CA ASN A 85 -21.99 7.98 -5.53
C ASN A 85 -23.03 8.86 -6.25
N ALA A 86 -23.44 9.98 -5.64
CA ALA A 86 -24.34 10.95 -6.26
C ALA A 86 -23.62 11.75 -7.37
N ASP A 87 -22.36 12.10 -7.16
CA ASP A 87 -21.56 12.81 -8.15
C ASP A 87 -21.23 11.90 -9.34
N ILE A 88 -20.84 10.66 -9.06
CA ILE A 88 -20.60 9.62 -10.07
C ILE A 88 -21.87 9.37 -10.89
N ALA A 89 -23.03 9.28 -10.23
CA ALA A 89 -24.31 9.11 -10.90
C ALA A 89 -24.60 10.26 -11.88
N ARG A 90 -24.32 11.51 -11.48
CA ARG A 90 -24.48 12.69 -12.33
C ARG A 90 -23.49 12.70 -13.49
N GLU A 91 -22.21 12.44 -13.22
CA GLU A 91 -21.14 12.49 -14.22
C GLU A 91 -21.28 11.39 -15.27
N LEU A 92 -21.67 10.19 -14.84
CA LEU A 92 -21.82 9.03 -15.70
C LEU A 92 -23.25 8.87 -16.25
N TYR A 93 -24.19 9.76 -15.93
CA TYR A 93 -25.61 9.63 -16.32
C TYR A 93 -26.24 8.28 -15.89
N LEU A 94 -26.00 7.89 -14.64
CA LEU A 94 -26.51 6.66 -14.01
C LEU A 94 -27.47 6.97 -12.87
N GLY A 95 -28.27 5.98 -12.47
CA GLY A 95 -28.95 6.02 -11.17
C GLY A 95 -27.99 5.78 -10.01
N VAL A 96 -28.21 6.44 -8.87
CA VAL A 96 -27.41 6.22 -7.64
C VAL A 96 -27.43 4.75 -7.19
N ALA A 97 -28.57 4.07 -7.37
CA ALA A 97 -28.69 2.64 -7.10
C ALA A 97 -27.77 1.81 -8.01
N THR A 98 -27.70 2.14 -9.30
CA THR A 98 -26.81 1.49 -10.27
C THR A 98 -25.34 1.70 -9.90
N VAL A 99 -24.96 2.92 -9.47
CA VAL A 99 -23.60 3.18 -8.97
C VAL A 99 -23.29 2.30 -7.77
N LYS A 100 -24.21 2.19 -6.79
CA LYS A 100 -24.03 1.29 -5.63
C LYS A 100 -23.82 -0.16 -6.05
N THR A 101 -24.55 -0.65 -7.06
CA THR A 101 -24.36 -2.00 -7.62
C THR A 101 -22.95 -2.16 -8.19
N HIS A 102 -22.48 -1.21 -9.00
CA HIS A 102 -21.11 -1.24 -9.51
C HIS A 102 -20.07 -1.20 -8.38
N VAL A 103 -20.24 -0.38 -7.35
CA VAL A 103 -19.34 -0.35 -6.18
C VAL A 103 -19.31 -1.70 -5.46
N GLY A 104 -20.47 -2.36 -5.31
CA GLY A 104 -20.54 -3.71 -4.77
C GLY A 104 -19.76 -4.73 -5.60
N HIS A 105 -19.88 -4.68 -6.93
CA HIS A 105 -19.11 -5.53 -7.82
C HIS A 105 -17.60 -5.24 -7.77
N LEU A 106 -17.21 -3.96 -7.59
CA LEU A 106 -15.82 -3.58 -7.43
C LEU A 106 -15.20 -4.16 -6.16
N PHE A 107 -15.92 -4.21 -5.04
CA PHE A 107 -15.43 -4.88 -3.83
C PHE A 107 -15.08 -6.34 -4.09
N THR A 108 -15.96 -7.07 -4.79
CA THR A 108 -15.72 -8.47 -5.13
C THR A 108 -14.59 -8.64 -6.14
N LYS A 109 -14.57 -7.85 -7.22
CA LYS A 109 -13.61 -8.00 -8.33
C LYS A 109 -12.20 -7.55 -7.97
N LEU A 110 -12.08 -6.53 -7.14
CA LEU A 110 -10.79 -5.99 -6.68
C LEU A 110 -10.30 -6.67 -5.39
N ASP A 111 -11.12 -7.53 -4.78
CA ASP A 111 -10.87 -8.17 -3.47
C ASP A 111 -10.57 -7.13 -2.37
N VAL A 112 -11.46 -6.14 -2.26
CA VAL A 112 -11.33 -5.04 -1.29
C VAL A 112 -12.62 -4.85 -0.51
N VAL A 113 -12.49 -4.38 0.72
CA VAL A 113 -13.61 -4.30 1.68
C VAL A 113 -14.14 -2.88 1.87
N ASN A 114 -13.47 -1.87 1.32
CA ASN A 114 -13.90 -0.49 1.44
C ASN A 114 -13.51 0.37 0.22
N ARG A 115 -14.20 1.50 0.07
CA ARG A 115 -13.99 2.43 -1.05
C ARG A 115 -12.60 3.06 -1.08
N VAL A 116 -11.95 3.20 0.06
CA VAL A 116 -10.61 3.81 0.14
C VAL A 116 -9.58 2.88 -0.48
N GLN A 117 -9.76 1.57 -0.33
CA GLN A 117 -8.93 0.57 -1.01
C GLN A 117 -9.14 0.59 -2.52
N ILE A 118 -10.37 0.82 -3.03
CA ILE A 118 -10.61 1.05 -4.46
C ILE A 118 -9.80 2.27 -4.94
N ALA A 119 -9.90 3.39 -4.23
CA ALA A 119 -9.15 4.60 -4.56
C ALA A 119 -7.63 4.37 -4.54
N ARG A 120 -7.13 3.59 -3.58
CA ARG A 120 -5.71 3.21 -3.52
C ARG A 120 -5.28 2.38 -4.72
N THR A 121 -6.08 1.40 -5.14
CA THR A 121 -5.79 0.60 -6.35
C THR A 121 -5.71 1.47 -7.60
N VAL A 122 -6.60 2.47 -7.73
CA VAL A 122 -6.57 3.42 -8.85
C VAL A 122 -5.32 4.30 -8.82
N HIS A 123 -4.97 4.80 -7.63
CA HIS A 123 -3.75 5.59 -7.44
C HIS A 123 -2.48 4.78 -7.70
N ASP A 124 -2.42 3.54 -7.21
CA ASP A 124 -1.29 2.63 -7.42
C ASP A 124 -1.08 2.33 -8.92
N ALA A 125 -2.13 2.39 -9.74
CA ALA A 125 -2.06 2.23 -11.19
C ALA A 125 -1.67 3.53 -11.94
N ASP A 126 -1.53 4.66 -11.24
CA ASP A 126 -1.20 5.98 -11.81
C ASP A 126 -2.21 6.44 -12.87
N VAL A 127 -3.50 6.20 -12.59
CA VAL A 127 -4.62 6.53 -13.49
C VAL A 127 -5.69 7.40 -12.81
N GLY A 128 -5.36 8.07 -11.69
CA GLY A 128 -6.29 8.85 -10.87
C GLY A 128 -5.90 10.30 -10.71
#